data_AF-A0A9P8B8P7-F1
#
_entry.id   AF-A0A9P8B8P7-F1
#
_cell.length_a   1.000
_cell.length_b   1.000
_cell.length_c   1.000
_cell.angle_alpha   90.00
_cell.angle_beta   90.00
_cell.angle_gamma   90.00
#
_symmetry.space_group_name_H-M   'P 1'
#
loop_
_entity.id
_entity.type
_entity.pdbx_description
1 polymer ?
#
loop_
_entity_poly.entity_id
_entity_poly.type
_entity_poly.pdbx_seq_one_letter_code
_entity_poly.pdbx_strand_id
1 'polypeptide(L)'
;MRLFIAFTAALSLLHLSTASPIERRAQCASQLTLAASIASRLISNYYNSLLGYFIDGSLWTDANTIEDMHNLMLAAGTDTYALLDSSNTAIEGQLASTTVWELQVDGSNDDTLWLVLTMWKIADYLQARGKDASAYLTSASELYNLVAAQWDTTNCGGGVWWSTAKTYKNSITNELFL
;
A
#
# COMPACT_ATOMS: atom_id res chain seq x y z
N MET A 1 -50.91 30.86 54.24
CA MET A 1 -50.04 29.80 53.70
C MET A 1 -49.98 29.94 52.18
N ARG A 2 -48.97 30.62 51.63
CA ARG A 2 -48.66 30.60 50.19
C ARG A 2 -47.13 30.57 50.08
N LEU A 3 -46.65 29.44 49.56
CA LEU A 3 -45.25 29.03 49.52
C LEU A 3 -44.56 29.72 48.33
N PHE A 4 -43.41 30.32 48.58
CA PHE A 4 -42.48 30.80 47.54
C PHE A 4 -41.84 29.61 46.83
N ILE A 5 -41.79 29.65 45.49
CA ILE A 5 -40.92 28.77 44.70
C ILE A 5 -39.97 29.67 43.94
N ALA A 6 -38.71 29.71 44.37
CA ALA A 6 -37.62 30.34 43.65
C ALA A 6 -37.04 29.32 42.68
N PHE A 7 -37.09 29.62 41.38
CA PHE A 7 -36.41 28.84 40.35
C PHE A 7 -34.94 29.24 40.29
N THR A 8 -34.05 28.33 40.68
CA THR A 8 -32.61 28.43 40.43
C THR A 8 -32.31 27.86 39.04
N ALA A 9 -31.90 28.74 38.10
CA ALA A 9 -31.39 28.32 36.81
C ALA A 9 -29.95 27.79 36.98
N ALA A 10 -29.75 26.49 36.80
CA ALA A 10 -28.41 25.91 36.73
C ALA A 10 -27.79 26.20 35.36
N LEU A 11 -26.73 27.01 35.33
CA LEU A 11 -25.94 27.26 34.12
C LEU A 11 -25.09 26.02 33.83
N SER A 12 -25.46 25.24 32.81
CA SER A 12 -24.64 24.14 32.31
C SER A 12 -23.47 24.69 31.50
N LEU A 13 -22.25 24.65 32.05
CA LEU A 13 -21.04 24.94 31.31
C LEU A 13 -20.81 23.85 30.26
N LEU A 14 -21.10 24.15 29.00
CA LEU A 14 -20.69 23.35 27.85
C LEU A 14 -19.15 23.31 27.82
N HIS A 15 -18.56 22.18 28.20
CA HIS A 15 -17.17 21.89 27.86
C HIS A 15 -17.11 21.64 26.36
N LEU A 16 -16.67 22.64 25.59
CA LEU A 16 -16.15 22.40 24.26
C LEU A 16 -14.84 21.63 24.42
N SER A 17 -14.91 20.31 24.31
CA SER A 17 -13.75 19.47 24.06
C SER A 17 -13.21 19.85 22.68
N THR A 18 -12.21 20.72 22.65
CA THR A 18 -11.41 20.93 21.45
C THR A 18 -10.76 19.60 21.11
N ALA A 19 -11.09 19.03 19.95
CA ALA A 19 -10.37 17.88 19.44
C ALA A 19 -8.87 18.25 19.44
N SER A 20 -8.05 17.44 20.11
CA SER A 20 -6.60 17.58 19.98
C SER A 20 -6.25 17.56 18.50
N PRO A 21 -5.35 18.43 18.04
CA PRO A 21 -4.83 18.30 16.68
C PRO A 21 -4.35 16.86 16.52
N ILE A 22 -4.66 16.24 15.38
CA ILE A 22 -4.03 14.98 15.00
C ILE A 22 -2.56 15.32 14.78
N GLU A 23 -1.78 15.22 15.85
CA GLU A 23 -0.34 15.30 15.74
C GLU A 23 0.13 14.02 15.08
N ARG A 24 1.05 14.16 14.12
CA ARG A 24 1.78 13.02 13.57
C ARG A 24 2.31 12.27 14.79
N ARG A 25 1.85 11.02 15.02
CA ARG A 25 2.37 10.20 16.13
C ARG A 25 3.88 10.32 16.05
N ALA A 26 4.51 10.84 17.10
CA ALA A 26 5.96 10.86 17.18
C ALA A 26 6.39 9.42 17.00
N GLN A 27 6.88 9.09 15.81
CA GLN A 27 7.29 7.74 15.49
C GLN A 27 8.45 7.48 16.43
N CYS A 28 8.32 6.52 17.35
CA CYS A 28 9.33 6.37 18.39
C CYS A 28 10.66 6.10 17.68
N ALA A 29 11.65 6.97 17.89
CA ALA A 29 12.93 6.86 17.19
C ALA A 29 13.55 5.46 17.32
N SER A 30 13.34 4.81 18.48
CA SER A 30 13.73 3.42 18.73
C SER A 30 13.05 2.39 17.82
N GLN A 31 11.76 2.56 17.51
CA GLN A 31 11.02 1.68 16.60
C GLN A 31 11.51 1.83 15.17
N LEU A 32 11.81 3.07 14.72
CA LEU A 32 12.40 3.32 13.41
C LEU A 32 13.82 2.76 13.29
N THR A 33 14.64 2.87 14.33
CA THR A 33 15.98 2.24 14.34
C THR A 33 15.90 0.72 14.23
N LEU A 34 14.97 0.09 14.96
CA LEU A 34 14.77 -1.36 14.86
C LEU A 34 14.27 -1.77 13.47
N ALA A 35 13.30 -1.04 12.92
CA ALA A 35 12.78 -1.29 11.57
C ALA A 35 13.90 -1.18 10.52
N ALA A 36 14.72 -0.13 10.57
CA ALA A 36 15.87 0.04 9.69
C ALA A 36 16.89 -1.10 9.83
N SER A 37 17.16 -1.58 11.05
CA SER A 37 18.04 -2.73 11.25
C SER A 37 17.50 -4.01 10.60
N ILE A 38 16.21 -4.29 10.75
CA ILE A 38 15.55 -5.45 10.15
C ILE A 38 15.52 -5.34 8.62
N ALA A 39 15.15 -4.17 8.09
CA ALA A 39 15.14 -3.87 6.66
C ALA A 39 16.52 -4.06 6.03
N SER A 40 17.57 -3.50 6.64
CA SER A 40 18.94 -3.68 6.16
C SER A 40 19.36 -5.15 6.13
N ARG A 41 18.96 -5.94 7.12
CA ARG A 41 19.23 -7.39 7.12
C ARG A 41 18.45 -8.11 6.04
N LEU A 42 17.20 -7.74 5.80
CA LEU A 42 16.39 -8.34 4.74
C LEU A 42 17.03 -8.05 3.38
N ILE A 43 17.35 -6.79 3.09
CA ILE A 43 17.96 -6.38 1.82
C ILE A 43 19.33 -7.03 1.63
N SER A 44 20.18 -7.08 2.66
CA SER A 44 21.54 -7.63 2.53
C SER A 44 21.58 -9.13 2.31
N ASN A 45 20.58 -9.88 2.79
CA ASN A 45 20.57 -11.34 2.68
C ASN A 45 19.77 -11.86 1.49
N TYR A 46 18.71 -11.13 1.09
CA TYR A 46 17.76 -11.64 0.11
C TYR A 46 17.74 -10.86 -1.19
N TYR A 47 18.06 -9.56 -1.23
CA TYR A 47 17.97 -8.83 -2.48
C TYR A 47 19.18 -9.09 -3.39
N ASN A 48 18.94 -9.63 -4.58
CA ASN A 48 19.97 -9.79 -5.59
C ASN A 48 19.94 -8.61 -6.58
N SER A 49 20.77 -7.61 -6.32
CA SER A 49 20.86 -6.41 -7.16
C SER A 49 21.31 -6.64 -8.61
N LEU A 50 21.95 -7.77 -8.91
CA LEU A 50 22.33 -8.12 -10.29
C LEU A 50 21.14 -8.68 -11.09
N LEU A 51 20.24 -9.37 -10.41
CA LEU A 51 19.06 -9.97 -11.03
C LEU A 51 17.81 -9.08 -10.92
N GLY A 52 17.77 -8.15 -9.96
CA GLY A 52 16.63 -7.25 -9.75
C GLY A 52 15.45 -7.87 -8.98
N TYR A 53 15.68 -8.97 -8.25
CA TYR A 53 14.67 -9.73 -7.49
C TYR A 53 15.21 -10.20 -6.13
N PHE A 54 14.32 -10.64 -5.25
CA PHE A 54 14.68 -11.30 -4.01
C PHE A 54 14.94 -12.80 -4.23
N ILE A 55 15.99 -13.32 -3.60
CA ILE A 55 16.36 -14.74 -3.60
C ILE A 55 15.23 -15.53 -2.93
N ASP A 56 14.80 -16.61 -3.60
CA ASP A 56 13.65 -17.45 -3.22
C ASP A 56 12.31 -16.68 -3.11
N GLY A 57 12.27 -15.46 -3.66
CA GLY A 57 11.07 -14.65 -3.78
C GLY A 57 10.18 -15.07 -4.94
N SER A 58 9.06 -14.38 -5.04
CA SER A 58 8.04 -14.50 -6.08
C SER A 58 7.40 -13.13 -6.30
N LEU A 59 6.65 -12.95 -7.39
CA LEU A 59 6.13 -11.65 -7.78
C LEU A 59 5.42 -10.91 -6.63
N TRP A 60 4.46 -11.55 -5.96
CA TRP A 60 3.73 -10.93 -4.86
C TRP A 60 4.57 -10.67 -3.60
N THR A 61 5.50 -11.57 -3.24
CA THR A 61 6.35 -11.38 -2.04
C THR A 61 7.37 -10.27 -2.26
N ASP A 62 7.89 -10.16 -3.48
CA ASP A 62 8.81 -9.11 -3.87
C ASP A 62 8.08 -7.76 -3.89
N ALA A 63 6.86 -7.73 -4.46
CA ALA A 63 5.99 -6.56 -4.45
C ALA A 63 5.73 -6.05 -3.02
N ASN A 64 5.33 -6.94 -2.11
CA ASN A 64 5.13 -6.61 -0.69
C ASN A 64 6.40 -6.03 -0.06
N THR A 65 7.54 -6.67 -0.29
CA THR A 65 8.82 -6.22 0.27
C THR A 65 9.20 -4.84 -0.25
N ILE A 66 9.03 -4.58 -1.54
CA ILE A 66 9.31 -3.28 -2.15
C ILE A 66 8.37 -2.22 -1.57
N GLU A 67 7.08 -2.51 -1.45
CA GLU A 67 6.09 -1.61 -0.83
C GLU A 67 6.51 -1.25 0.61
N ASP A 68 6.84 -2.25 1.44
CA ASP A 68 7.26 -2.07 2.83
C ASP A 68 8.53 -1.21 2.96
N MET A 69 9.52 -1.39 2.07
CA MET A 69 10.73 -0.58 2.10
C MET A 69 10.45 0.88 1.72
N HIS A 70 9.56 1.12 0.75
CA HIS A 70 9.14 2.48 0.39
C HIS A 70 8.31 3.13 1.51
N ASN A 71 7.43 2.38 2.18
CA ASN A 71 6.73 2.80 3.39
C ASN A 71 7.71 3.21 4.51
N LEU A 72 8.73 2.38 4.76
CA LEU A 72 9.75 2.68 5.77
C LEU A 72 10.56 3.94 5.41
N MET A 73 10.96 4.09 4.14
CA MET A 73 11.67 5.27 3.65
C MET A 73 10.83 6.56 3.78
N LEU A 74 9.51 6.49 3.54
CA LEU A 74 8.57 7.60 3.78
C LEU A 74 8.43 7.94 5.26
N ALA A 75 8.31 6.92 6.11
CA ALA A 75 8.19 7.07 7.55
C ALA A 75 9.45 7.69 8.18
N ALA A 76 10.62 7.15 7.82
CA ALA A 76 11.90 7.58 8.35
C ALA A 76 12.45 8.87 7.69
N GLY A 77 11.90 9.26 6.53
CA GLY A 77 12.43 10.37 5.74
C GLY A 77 13.83 10.09 5.18
N THR A 78 14.08 8.86 4.73
CA THR A 78 15.40 8.42 4.23
C THR A 78 15.29 7.77 2.84
N ASP A 79 16.42 7.65 2.15
CA ASP A 79 16.53 6.97 0.84
C ASP A 79 17.41 5.71 0.93
N THR A 80 17.55 5.15 2.13
CA THR A 80 18.51 4.08 2.42
C THR A 80 18.33 2.85 1.53
N TYR A 81 17.11 2.58 1.05
CA TYR A 81 16.76 1.42 0.25
C TYR A 81 16.34 1.78 -1.19
N ALA A 82 16.68 2.98 -1.66
CA ALA A 82 16.38 3.45 -3.02
C ALA A 82 17.01 2.60 -4.14
N LEU A 83 17.90 1.65 -3.81
CA LEU A 83 18.36 0.65 -4.77
C LEU A 83 17.22 -0.21 -5.34
N LEU A 84 16.10 -0.32 -4.62
CA LEU A 84 14.91 -1.05 -5.07
C LEU A 84 14.15 -0.32 -6.18
N ASP A 85 14.43 0.96 -6.41
CA ASP A 85 13.95 1.71 -7.58
C ASP A 85 14.49 1.09 -8.89
N SER A 86 15.54 0.28 -8.80
CA SER A 86 16.14 -0.50 -9.91
C SER A 86 15.76 -1.99 -9.87
N SER A 87 14.78 -2.40 -9.07
CA SER A 87 14.21 -3.76 -9.14
C SER A 87 13.45 -3.93 -10.45
N ASN A 88 13.28 -5.18 -10.91
CA ASN A 88 12.52 -5.41 -12.14
C ASN A 88 11.08 -4.95 -12.03
N THR A 89 10.44 -5.15 -10.87
CA THR A 89 9.10 -4.60 -10.57
C THR A 89 9.06 -3.08 -10.74
N ALA A 90 10.06 -2.35 -10.25
CA ALA A 90 10.11 -0.90 -10.39
C ALA A 90 10.42 -0.45 -11.83
N ILE A 91 11.24 -1.21 -12.56
CA ILE A 91 11.53 -0.97 -13.99
C ILE A 91 10.27 -1.18 -14.83
N GLU A 92 9.53 -2.27 -14.62
CA GLU A 92 8.25 -2.53 -15.27
C GLU A 92 7.23 -1.43 -14.93
N GLY A 93 7.18 -1.00 -13.67
CA GLY A 93 6.45 0.18 -13.20
C GLY A 93 6.71 1.44 -14.00
N GLN A 94 7.97 1.69 -14.35
CA GLN A 94 8.39 2.85 -15.11
C GLN A 94 8.05 2.76 -16.60
N LEU A 95 7.87 1.55 -17.15
CA LEU A 95 7.48 1.34 -18.55
C LEU A 95 6.03 1.73 -18.81
N ALA A 96 5.14 1.60 -17.82
CA ALA A 96 3.71 1.93 -17.92
C ALA A 96 3.08 1.29 -19.17
N SER A 97 3.19 -0.03 -19.27
CA SER A 97 2.77 -0.81 -20.43
C SER A 97 1.92 -1.99 -20.02
N THR A 98 0.63 -1.93 -20.34
CA THR A 98 -0.32 -3.03 -20.14
C THR A 98 0.19 -4.36 -20.70
N THR A 99 0.84 -4.39 -21.88
CA THR A 99 1.37 -5.64 -22.45
C THR A 99 2.51 -6.24 -21.63
N VAL A 100 3.36 -5.41 -21.02
CA VAL A 100 4.39 -5.89 -20.09
C VAL A 100 3.71 -6.48 -18.85
N TRP A 101 2.70 -5.80 -18.33
CA TRP A 101 1.97 -6.27 -17.15
C TRP A 101 1.22 -7.58 -17.37
N GLU A 102 0.50 -7.72 -18.50
CA GLU A 102 -0.21 -8.96 -18.84
C GLU A 102 0.74 -10.16 -18.88
N LEU A 103 1.95 -9.99 -19.44
CA LEU A 103 2.97 -11.04 -19.48
C LEU A 103 3.53 -11.36 -18.10
N GLN A 104 3.73 -10.34 -17.26
CA GLN A 104 4.33 -10.50 -15.95
C GLN A 104 3.39 -11.17 -14.95
N VAL A 105 2.11 -10.79 -14.94
CA VAL A 105 1.15 -11.27 -13.93
C VAL A 105 0.52 -12.61 -14.29
N ASP A 106 0.55 -13.00 -15.57
CA ASP A 106 0.05 -14.27 -16.11
C ASP A 106 -1.33 -14.70 -15.56
N GLY A 107 -2.22 -13.72 -15.39
CA GLY A 107 -3.57 -13.92 -14.89
C GLY A 107 -3.71 -14.22 -13.39
N SER A 108 -2.66 -14.01 -12.59
CA SER A 108 -2.68 -14.13 -11.12
C SER A 108 -3.20 -12.82 -10.50
N ASN A 109 -4.49 -12.78 -10.14
CA ASN A 109 -5.16 -11.51 -9.84
C ASN A 109 -4.78 -10.93 -8.46
N ASP A 110 -4.51 -11.76 -7.45
CA ASP A 110 -3.98 -11.28 -6.17
C ASP A 110 -2.54 -10.78 -6.30
N ASP A 111 -1.66 -11.51 -6.97
CA ASP A 111 -0.30 -11.05 -7.28
C ASP A 111 -0.33 -9.70 -8.02
N THR A 112 -1.27 -9.53 -8.96
CA THR A 112 -1.50 -8.27 -9.67
C THR A 112 -1.89 -7.14 -8.72
N LEU A 113 -2.79 -7.39 -7.77
CA LEU A 113 -3.24 -6.36 -6.82
C LEU A 113 -2.16 -6.00 -5.79
N TRP A 114 -1.27 -6.92 -5.42
CA TRP A 114 -0.08 -6.57 -4.63
C TRP A 114 0.81 -5.57 -5.37
N LEU A 115 0.99 -5.73 -6.68
CA LEU A 115 1.72 -4.76 -7.50
C LEU A 115 1.03 -3.38 -7.53
N VAL A 116 -0.32 -3.32 -7.51
CA VAL A 116 -1.04 -2.04 -7.43
C VAL A 116 -0.63 -1.27 -6.18
N LEU A 117 -0.59 -1.93 -5.02
CA LEU A 117 -0.15 -1.31 -3.76
C LEU A 117 1.32 -0.84 -3.84
N THR A 118 2.20 -1.68 -4.40
CA THR A 118 3.60 -1.33 -4.62
C THR A 118 3.74 -0.10 -5.53
N MET A 119 3.02 -0.04 -6.65
CA MET A 119 3.08 1.09 -7.57
C MET A 119 2.62 2.40 -6.91
N TRP A 120 1.52 2.38 -6.17
CA TRP A 120 1.08 3.53 -5.38
C TRP A 120 2.12 3.93 -4.34
N LYS A 121 2.77 2.97 -3.68
CA LYS A 121 3.76 3.30 -2.66
C LYS A 121 5.05 3.89 -3.23
N ILE A 122 5.53 3.38 -4.37
CA ILE A 122 6.63 3.99 -5.10
C ILE A 122 6.25 5.41 -5.52
N ALA A 123 5.02 5.62 -6.01
CA ALA A 123 4.53 6.94 -6.38
C ALA A 123 4.51 7.93 -5.18
N ASP A 124 3.96 7.52 -4.03
CA ASP A 124 3.98 8.32 -2.80
C ASP A 124 5.42 8.72 -2.41
N TYR A 125 6.33 7.74 -2.45
CA TYR A 125 7.74 7.92 -2.13
C TYR A 125 8.41 8.93 -3.08
N LEU A 126 8.20 8.82 -4.39
CA LEU A 126 8.76 9.73 -5.39
C LEU A 126 8.20 11.15 -5.23
N GLN A 127 6.88 11.28 -5.03
CA GLN A 127 6.23 12.58 -4.85
C GLN A 127 6.71 13.30 -3.60
N ALA A 128 6.93 12.58 -2.49
CA ALA A 128 7.51 13.14 -1.27
C ALA A 128 8.92 13.73 -1.47
N ARG A 129 9.58 13.40 -2.59
CA ARG A 129 10.90 13.89 -3.01
C ARG A 129 10.84 14.87 -4.17
N GLY A 130 9.64 15.27 -4.60
CA GLY A 130 9.45 16.15 -5.75
C GLY A 130 9.86 15.52 -7.09
N LYS A 131 9.84 14.19 -7.20
CA LYS A 131 10.12 13.45 -8.43
C LYS A 131 8.80 13.14 -9.17
N ASP A 132 8.90 12.95 -10.49
CA ASP A 132 7.77 12.48 -11.29
C ASP A 132 7.42 11.03 -10.92
N ALA A 133 6.13 10.77 -10.76
CA ALA A 133 5.55 9.48 -10.38
C ALA A 133 4.47 9.00 -11.38
N SER A 134 4.29 9.72 -12.49
CA SER A 134 3.19 9.52 -13.45
C SER A 134 3.16 8.09 -14.03
N ALA A 135 4.33 7.51 -14.33
CA ALA A 135 4.42 6.14 -14.84
C ALA A 135 3.92 5.11 -13.83
N TYR A 136 4.28 5.23 -12.56
CA TYR A 136 3.84 4.31 -11.50
C TYR A 136 2.34 4.42 -11.25
N LEU A 137 1.77 5.63 -11.26
CA LEU A 137 0.31 5.81 -11.18
C LEU A 137 -0.42 5.24 -12.39
N THR A 138 0.17 5.34 -13.58
CA THR A 138 -0.36 4.71 -14.80
C THR A 138 -0.33 3.20 -14.66
N SER A 139 0.81 2.62 -14.29
CA SER A 139 0.97 1.18 -14.05
C SER A 139 -0.02 0.65 -13.01
N ALA A 140 -0.22 1.35 -11.89
CA ALA A 140 -1.22 0.98 -10.88
C ALA A 140 -2.63 0.90 -11.49
N SER A 141 -2.97 1.87 -12.36
CA SER A 141 -4.28 1.91 -13.03
C SER A 141 -4.43 0.78 -14.05
N GLU A 142 -3.38 0.49 -14.83
CA GLU A 142 -3.36 -0.62 -15.79
C GLU A 142 -3.56 -1.97 -15.09
N LEU A 143 -2.77 -2.24 -14.04
CA LEU A 143 -2.86 -3.44 -13.21
C LEU A 143 -4.25 -3.58 -12.57
N TYR A 144 -4.79 -2.51 -11.98
CA TYR A 144 -6.12 -2.54 -11.40
C TYR A 144 -7.20 -2.85 -12.45
N ASN A 145 -7.09 -2.25 -13.65
CA ASN A 145 -8.04 -2.50 -14.73
C ASN A 145 -8.01 -3.96 -15.22
N LEU A 146 -6.85 -4.61 -15.26
CA LEU A 146 -6.74 -6.04 -15.58
C LEU A 146 -7.56 -6.90 -14.60
N VAL A 147 -7.50 -6.57 -13.31
CA VAL A 147 -8.20 -7.32 -12.26
C VAL A 147 -9.67 -6.94 -12.15
N ALA A 148 -10.02 -5.67 -12.36
CA ALA A 148 -11.41 -5.21 -12.41
C ALA A 148 -12.20 -5.93 -13.52
N ALA A 149 -11.56 -6.26 -14.65
CA ALA A 149 -12.16 -7.08 -15.70
C ALA A 149 -12.48 -8.52 -15.26
N GLN A 150 -11.96 -8.97 -14.10
CA GLN A 150 -12.23 -10.27 -13.50
C GLN A 150 -13.34 -10.24 -12.43
N TRP A 151 -13.96 -9.08 -12.18
CA TRP A 151 -15.17 -9.02 -11.37
C TRP A 151 -16.30 -9.82 -12.01
N ASP A 152 -17.01 -10.61 -11.22
CA ASP A 152 -18.13 -11.40 -11.70
C ASP A 152 -19.31 -11.37 -10.71
N THR A 153 -20.50 -11.08 -11.24
CA THR A 153 -21.76 -11.07 -10.48
C THR A 153 -22.58 -12.36 -10.64
N THR A 154 -22.20 -13.24 -11.57
CA THR A 154 -22.96 -14.46 -11.89
C THR A 154 -22.72 -15.53 -10.83
N ASN A 155 -21.48 -15.64 -10.35
CA ASN A 155 -21.09 -16.59 -9.31
C ASN A 155 -20.99 -15.88 -7.95
N CYS A 156 -21.58 -16.49 -6.92
CA CYS A 156 -21.51 -16.03 -5.53
C CYS A 156 -22.07 -14.61 -5.26
N GLY A 157 -22.84 -14.03 -6.20
CA GLY A 157 -23.45 -12.70 -6.03
C GLY A 157 -22.48 -11.53 -6.14
N GLY A 158 -21.24 -11.77 -6.59
CA GLY A 158 -20.19 -10.76 -6.67
C GLY A 158 -18.80 -11.34 -6.45
N GLY A 159 -17.81 -10.48 -6.54
CA GLY A 159 -16.42 -10.78 -6.21
C GLY A 159 -15.55 -11.07 -7.43
N VAL A 160 -14.25 -10.87 -7.22
CA VAL A 160 -13.16 -11.09 -8.17
C VAL A 160 -12.65 -12.52 -8.04
N TRP A 161 -12.35 -13.15 -9.18
CA TRP A 161 -11.69 -14.45 -9.24
C TRP A 161 -10.23 -14.37 -8.79
N TRP A 162 -9.73 -15.39 -8.11
CA TRP A 162 -8.32 -15.46 -7.70
C TRP A 162 -7.36 -15.42 -8.90
N SER A 163 -7.76 -16.04 -10.01
CA SER A 163 -7.04 -15.97 -11.28
C SER A 163 -7.99 -15.96 -12.46
N THR A 164 -7.46 -15.64 -13.65
CA THR A 164 -8.20 -15.67 -14.92
C THR A 164 -8.73 -17.07 -15.30
N ALA A 165 -8.29 -18.13 -14.61
CA ALA A 165 -8.85 -19.47 -14.74
C ALA A 165 -10.27 -19.62 -14.15
N LYS A 166 -10.69 -18.67 -13.30
CA LYS A 166 -12.05 -18.61 -12.72
C LYS A 166 -12.52 -19.87 -12.00
N THR A 167 -11.61 -20.53 -11.28
CA THR A 167 -11.90 -21.76 -10.52
C THR A 167 -12.14 -21.50 -9.03
N TYR A 168 -11.70 -20.36 -8.51
CA TYR A 168 -11.74 -20.04 -7.08
C TYR A 168 -11.88 -18.52 -6.85
N LYS A 169 -12.78 -18.11 -5.93
CA LYS A 169 -12.84 -16.76 -5.37
C LYS A 169 -12.40 -16.84 -3.91
N ASN A 170 -11.49 -15.97 -3.48
CA ASN A 170 -10.94 -15.99 -2.13
C ASN A 170 -10.95 -14.60 -1.49
N SER A 171 -10.67 -14.55 -0.19
CA SER A 171 -10.62 -13.30 0.55
C SER A 171 -9.48 -12.41 0.09
N ILE A 172 -8.27 -12.96 -0.14
CA ILE A 172 -7.10 -12.13 -0.41
C ILE A 172 -7.27 -11.27 -1.68
N THR A 173 -7.74 -11.84 -2.79
CA THR A 173 -7.98 -11.07 -4.02
C THR A 173 -9.08 -10.04 -3.83
N ASN A 174 -10.15 -10.37 -3.08
CA ASN A 174 -11.28 -9.47 -2.91
C ASN A 174 -10.98 -8.33 -1.92
N GLU A 175 -10.25 -8.59 -0.85
CA GLU A 175 -9.83 -7.55 0.10
C GLU A 175 -8.82 -6.59 -0.53
N LEU A 176 -7.90 -7.08 -1.36
CA LEU A 176 -6.97 -6.22 -2.10
C LEU A 176 -7.65 -5.36 -3.19
N PHE A 177 -8.85 -5.76 -3.65
CA PHE A 177 -9.57 -5.08 -4.72
C PHE A 177 -10.35 -3.85 -4.23
N LEU A 178 -10.70 -3.81 -2.94
CA LEU A 178 -11.52 -2.76 -2.29
C LEU A 178 -10.71 -1.51 -1.97
#